data_AF-A0AAW9I6J2-F1
#
_entry.id   AF-A0AAW9I6J2-F1
#
_cell.length_a   1.000
_cell.length_b   1.000
_cell.length_c   1.000
_cell.angle_alpha   90.00
_cell.angle_beta   90.00
_cell.angle_gamma   90.00
#
_symmetry.space_group_name_H-M   'P 1'
#
loop_
_entity.id
_entity.type
_entity.pdbx_description
1 polymer ?
#
loop_
_entity_poly.entity_id
_entity_poly.type
_entity_poly.pdbx_seq_one_letter_code
_entity_poly.pdbx_strand_id
1 'polypeptide(L)'
;LLLGLSALIGFHYTIIRPILRLKIETNRVKLGDFNARVPIRSKDEISELNRRFNDMVSTIQELIEHKYKLELRERESELRLLQEQMDPHFLYNTLDMIRWTARLEKAVESSQLIEILSRFLRSSLNNGHYETSLAKEMEFVRSYL
;
A
#
# COMPACT_ATOMS: atom_id res chain seq x y z
N LEU A 1 12.44 24.46 58.82
CA LEU A 1 11.87 23.14 58.44
C LEU A 1 10.70 23.27 57.47
N LEU A 2 9.64 24.01 57.81
CA LEU A 2 8.44 24.16 56.95
C LEU A 2 8.72 24.74 55.55
N LEU A 3 9.56 25.78 55.44
CA LEU A 3 9.94 26.38 54.14
C LEU A 3 10.73 25.42 53.23
N GLY A 4 11.55 24.55 53.82
CA GLY A 4 12.28 23.52 53.06
C GLY A 4 11.32 22.45 52.52
N LEU A 5 10.31 22.08 53.31
CA LEU A 5 9.29 21.12 52.90
C LEU A 5 8.42 21.66 51.75
N SER A 6 8.03 22.95 51.80
CA SER A 6 7.29 23.58 50.70
C SER A 6 8.12 23.68 49.41
N ALA A 7 9.42 23.95 49.52
CA ALA A 7 10.32 24.00 48.35
C ALA A 7 10.46 22.61 47.68
N LEU A 8 10.62 21.55 48.48
CA LEU A 8 10.66 20.16 47.98
C LEU A 8 9.37 19.76 47.28
N ILE A 9 8.22 20.11 47.87
CA ILE A 9 6.91 19.89 47.25
C ILE A 9 6.85 20.65 45.92
N GLY A 10 7.20 21.94 45.90
CA GLY A 10 7.24 22.75 44.69
C GLY A 10 8.06 22.08 43.58
N PHE A 11 9.32 21.71 43.88
CA PHE A 11 10.21 21.03 42.95
C PHE A 11 9.64 19.70 42.41
N HIS A 12 8.98 18.93 43.26
CA HIS A 12 8.34 17.69 42.84
C HIS A 12 7.23 17.93 41.79
N TYR A 13 6.42 18.97 41.98
CA TYR A 13 5.30 19.28 41.08
C TYR A 13 5.74 20.02 39.80
N THR A 14 6.78 20.86 39.86
CA THR A 14 7.23 21.66 38.72
C THR A 14 8.25 20.94 37.84
N ILE A 15 9.07 20.03 38.40
CA ILE A 15 10.16 19.37 37.66
C ILE A 15 9.98 17.85 37.61
N ILE A 16 9.89 17.19 38.76
CA ILE A 16 9.89 15.71 38.79
C ILE A 16 8.67 15.11 38.08
N ARG A 17 7.46 15.60 38.41
CA ARG A 17 6.22 15.06 37.83
C ARG A 17 6.14 15.21 36.30
N PRO A 18 6.41 16.40 35.71
CA PRO A 18 6.43 16.54 34.26
C PRO A 18 7.44 15.63 33.56
N ILE A 19 8.66 15.47 34.11
CA ILE A 19 9.68 14.59 33.54
C ILE A 19 9.23 13.12 33.57
N LEU A 20 8.65 12.66 34.68
CA LEU A 20 8.12 11.31 34.77
C LEU A 20 6.98 11.07 33.77
N ARG A 21 6.15 12.09 33.53
CA ARG A 21 5.10 12.01 32.50
C ARG A 21 5.69 11.92 31.11
N LEU A 22 6.69 12.74 30.77
CA LEU A 22 7.43 12.63 29.51
C LEU A 22 7.97 11.21 29.32
N LYS A 23 8.61 10.62 30.34
CA LYS A 23 9.10 9.24 30.27
C LYS A 23 7.98 8.24 29.92
N ILE A 24 6.81 8.37 30.52
CA ILE A 24 5.66 7.49 30.26
C ILE A 24 5.17 7.66 28.82
N GLU A 25 4.95 8.90 28.37
CA GLU A 25 4.48 9.17 27.01
C GLU A 25 5.51 8.76 25.95
N THR A 26 6.80 8.97 26.19
CA THR A 26 7.88 8.46 25.33
C THR A 26 7.84 6.94 25.21
N ASN A 27 7.57 6.22 26.31
CA ASN A 27 7.42 4.77 26.26
C ASN A 27 6.19 4.34 25.45
N ARG A 28 5.08 5.10 25.49
CA ARG A 28 3.91 4.84 24.63
C ARG A 28 4.26 4.98 23.15
N VAL A 29 4.95 6.06 22.79
CA VAL A 29 5.43 6.28 21.41
C VAL A 29 6.35 5.13 20.97
N LYS A 30 7.28 4.70 21.83
CA LYS A 30 8.16 3.56 21.57
C LYS A 30 7.38 2.25 21.29
N LEU A 31 6.24 2.06 21.95
CA LEU A 31 5.37 0.90 21.76
C LEU A 31 4.41 1.05 20.57
N GLY A 32 4.52 2.12 19.79
CA GLY A 32 3.74 2.37 18.58
C GLY A 32 2.47 3.19 18.79
N ASP A 33 2.23 3.71 20.00
CA ASP A 33 1.11 4.62 20.27
C ASP A 33 1.52 6.07 20.00
N PHE A 34 1.33 6.51 18.76
CA PHE A 34 1.64 7.87 18.32
C PHE A 34 0.54 8.89 18.66
N ASN A 35 -0.52 8.51 19.37
CA ASN A 35 -1.48 9.45 19.95
C ASN A 35 -1.02 9.98 21.32
N ALA A 36 0.10 9.48 21.84
CA ALA A 36 0.72 9.95 23.07
C ALA A 36 1.01 11.46 22.99
N ARG A 37 0.65 12.19 24.05
CA ARG A 37 0.82 13.65 24.15
C ARG A 37 1.09 14.04 25.59
N VAL A 38 1.95 15.04 25.77
CA VAL A 38 2.18 15.68 27.08
C VAL A 38 1.53 17.05 27.15
N PRO A 39 0.90 17.41 28.28
CA PRO A 39 0.25 18.71 28.41
C PRO A 39 1.27 19.84 28.62
N ILE A 40 1.00 21.00 28.02
CA ILE A 40 1.80 22.21 28.14
C ILE A 40 1.14 23.09 29.20
N ARG A 41 1.69 23.11 30.43
CA ARG A 41 1.06 23.76 31.60
C ARG A 41 1.83 24.95 32.16
N SER A 42 3.07 25.15 31.74
CA SER A 42 4.00 26.19 32.22
C SER A 42 4.56 27.00 31.06
N LYS A 43 5.33 28.04 31.36
CA LYS A 43 6.09 28.85 30.38
C LYS A 43 7.61 28.76 30.64
N ASP A 44 8.05 27.60 31.09
CA ASP A 44 9.45 27.27 31.41
C ASP A 44 10.04 26.29 30.37
N GLU A 45 11.27 25.86 30.60
CA GLU A 45 12.01 24.91 29.78
C GLU A 45 11.30 23.55 29.71
N ILE A 46 10.56 23.16 30.76
CA ILE A 46 9.74 21.93 30.77
C ILE A 46 8.60 22.04 29.75
N SER A 47 7.97 23.22 29.65
CA SER A 47 6.94 23.46 28.63
C SER A 47 7.48 23.40 27.21
N GLU A 48 8.71 23.86 27.00
CA GLU A 48 9.38 23.80 25.70
C GLU A 48 9.70 22.35 25.32
N LEU A 49 10.22 21.57 26.28
CA LEU A 49 10.48 20.16 26.08
C LEU A 49 9.19 19.39 25.74
N ASN A 50 8.08 19.71 26.41
CA ASN A 50 6.78 19.13 26.12
C ASN A 50 6.28 19.48 24.71
N ARG A 51 6.47 20.72 24.25
CA ARG A 51 6.15 21.13 22.87
C ARG A 51 6.97 20.34 21.87
N ARG A 52 8.29 20.33 22.01
CA ARG A 52 9.21 19.61 21.11
C ARG A 52 8.89 18.11 21.06
N PHE A 53 8.52 17.49 22.18
CA PHE A 53 8.07 16.11 22.19
C PHE A 53 6.79 15.93 21.36
N ASN A 54 5.76 16.75 21.57
CA ASN A 54 4.50 16.63 20.83
C ASN A 54 4.70 16.86 19.32
N ASP A 55 5.57 17.81 18.95
CA ASP A 55 5.92 18.09 17.56
C ASP A 55 6.60 16.87 16.93
N MET A 56 7.59 16.28 17.61
CA MET A 56 8.27 15.06 17.16
C MET A 56 7.29 13.90 16.94
N VAL A 57 6.35 13.68 17.88
CA VAL A 57 5.34 12.62 17.73
C VAL A 57 4.45 12.89 16.51
N SER A 58 4.08 14.14 16.26
CA SER A 58 3.25 14.51 15.10
C SER A 58 4.01 14.30 13.79
N THR A 59 5.28 14.68 13.72
CA THR A 59 6.15 14.39 12.56
C THR A 59 6.27 12.89 12.31
N ILE A 60 6.41 12.06 13.36
CA ILE A 60 6.44 10.60 13.18
C ILE A 60 5.13 10.09 12.57
N GLN A 61 3.97 10.61 12.99
CA GLN A 61 2.68 10.23 12.38
C GLN A 61 2.63 10.59 10.89
N GLU A 62 3.05 11.81 10.53
CA GLU A 62 3.11 12.25 9.14
C GLU A 62 4.06 11.37 8.30
N LEU A 63 5.21 11.00 8.86
CA LEU A 63 6.18 10.11 8.19
C LEU A 63 5.62 8.71 7.98
N ILE A 64 4.85 8.17 8.93
CA ILE A 64 4.18 6.88 8.77
C ILE A 64 3.14 6.93 7.65
N GLU A 65 2.30 7.95 7.63
CA GLU A 65 1.31 8.13 6.57
C GLU A 65 1.95 8.30 5.19
N HIS A 66 3.02 9.10 5.12
CA HIS A 66 3.75 9.32 3.89
C HIS A 66 4.41 8.04 3.38
N LYS A 67 5.08 7.29 4.26
CA LYS A 67 5.67 6.00 3.93
C LYS A 67 4.63 5.01 3.42
N TYR A 68 3.48 4.92 4.09
CA TYR A 68 2.39 4.03 3.67
C TYR A 68 1.89 4.37 2.25
N LYS A 69 1.70 5.67 1.95
CA LYS A 69 1.30 6.11 0.61
C LYS A 69 2.37 5.80 -0.45
N LEU A 70 3.65 5.90 -0.11
CA LEU A 70 4.73 5.55 -1.02
C LEU A 70 4.78 4.04 -1.30
N GLU A 71 4.71 3.20 -0.26
CA GLU A 71 4.68 1.74 -0.40
C GLU A 71 3.48 1.27 -1.24
N LEU A 72 2.32 1.91 -1.07
CA LEU A 72 1.15 1.60 -1.89
C LEU A 72 1.38 1.92 -3.37
N ARG A 73 1.94 3.11 -3.67
CA ARG A 73 2.25 3.52 -5.05
C ARG A 73 3.34 2.64 -5.68
N GLU A 74 4.35 2.26 -4.91
CA GLU A 74 5.38 1.34 -5.36
C GLU A 74 4.76 -0.01 -5.75
N ARG A 75 3.91 -0.57 -4.88
CA ARG A 75 3.20 -1.82 -5.16
C ARG A 75 2.29 -1.73 -6.38
N GLU A 76 1.57 -0.63 -6.55
CA GLU A 76 0.77 -0.38 -7.76
C GLU A 76 1.63 -0.31 -9.02
N SER A 77 2.81 0.31 -8.93
CA SER A 77 3.77 0.39 -10.03
C SER A 77 4.35 -0.98 -10.36
N GLU A 78 4.73 -1.79 -9.37
CA GLU A 78 5.20 -3.16 -9.57
C GLU A 78 4.14 -4.03 -10.23
N LEU A 79 2.88 -3.96 -9.75
CA LEU A 79 1.77 -4.67 -10.36
C LEU A 79 1.54 -4.25 -11.81
N ARG A 80 1.64 -2.95 -12.11
CA ARG A 80 1.53 -2.45 -13.49
C ARG A 80 2.66 -2.99 -14.37
N LEU A 81 3.90 -2.97 -13.90
CA LEU A 81 5.04 -3.53 -14.63
C LEU A 81 4.87 -5.04 -14.90
N LEU A 82 4.35 -5.79 -13.92
CA LEU A 82 4.02 -7.21 -14.11
C LEU A 82 2.91 -7.41 -15.15
N GLN A 83 1.89 -6.56 -15.17
CA GLN A 83 0.84 -6.58 -16.19
C GLN A 83 1.40 -6.25 -17.58
N GLU A 84 2.32 -5.29 -17.69
CA GLU A 84 2.99 -4.94 -18.96
C GLU A 84 3.85 -6.08 -19.52
N GLN A 85 4.44 -6.92 -18.68
CA GLN A 85 5.16 -8.13 -19.13
C GLN A 85 4.23 -9.18 -19.74
N MET A 86 2.95 -9.17 -19.38
CA MET A 86 1.91 -9.99 -20.01
C MET A 86 1.27 -9.24 -21.19
N ASP A 87 2.06 -8.55 -22.04
CA ASP A 87 1.55 -7.84 -23.21
C ASP A 87 0.64 -8.76 -24.04
N PRO A 88 -0.68 -8.50 -24.08
CA PRO A 88 -1.61 -9.32 -24.82
C PRO A 88 -1.21 -9.41 -26.30
N HIS A 89 -0.59 -8.36 -26.84
CA HIS A 89 -0.11 -8.34 -28.22
C HIS A 89 1.04 -9.33 -28.43
N PHE A 90 2.01 -9.44 -27.51
CA PHE A 90 3.04 -10.47 -27.57
C PHE A 90 2.42 -11.88 -27.60
N LEU A 91 1.46 -12.15 -26.71
CA LEU A 91 0.77 -13.44 -26.67
C LEU A 91 0.02 -13.74 -27.98
N TYR A 92 -0.68 -12.75 -28.54
CA TYR A 92 -1.36 -12.89 -29.83
C TYR A 92 -0.38 -13.15 -30.96
N ASN A 93 0.76 -12.45 -30.98
CA ASN A 93 1.80 -12.62 -31.99
C ASN A 93 2.46 -13.99 -31.92
N THR A 94 2.74 -14.49 -30.71
CA THR A 94 3.26 -15.85 -30.52
C THR A 94 2.27 -16.88 -31.03
N LEU A 95 0.99 -16.77 -30.68
CA LEU A 95 -0.02 -17.73 -31.14
C LEU A 95 -0.26 -17.65 -32.65
N ASP A 96 -0.23 -16.46 -33.24
CA ASP A 96 -0.32 -16.29 -34.69
C ASP A 96 0.89 -16.92 -35.39
N MET A 97 2.10 -16.79 -34.84
CA MET A 97 3.29 -17.47 -35.35
C MET A 97 3.14 -19.00 -35.29
N ILE A 98 2.73 -19.57 -34.15
CA ILE A 98 2.52 -21.02 -34.01
C ILE A 98 1.42 -21.49 -34.97
N ARG A 99 0.34 -20.72 -35.14
CA ARG A 99 -0.73 -21.02 -36.11
C ARG A 99 -0.18 -21.09 -37.54
N TRP A 100 0.64 -20.13 -37.94
CA TRP A 100 1.26 -20.13 -39.26
C TRP A 100 2.23 -21.30 -39.46
N THR A 101 3.03 -21.62 -38.45
CA THR A 101 3.91 -22.80 -38.47
C THR A 101 3.11 -24.09 -38.65
N ALA A 102 2.02 -24.28 -37.90
CA ALA A 102 1.14 -25.43 -38.04
C ALA A 102 0.53 -25.54 -39.45
N ARG A 103 0.17 -24.41 -40.08
CA ARG A 103 -0.29 -24.40 -41.48
C ARG A 103 0.79 -24.84 -42.45
N LEU A 104 2.03 -24.37 -42.28
CA LEU A 104 3.16 -24.77 -43.13
C LEU A 104 3.47 -26.27 -43.01
N GLU A 105 3.31 -26.82 -41.81
CA GLU A 105 3.44 -28.26 -41.54
C GLU A 105 2.22 -29.09 -41.96
N LYS A 106 1.21 -28.47 -42.59
CA LYS A 106 -0.08 -29.08 -42.97
C LYS A 106 -0.86 -29.69 -41.79
N ALA A 107 -0.57 -29.25 -40.55
CA ALA A 107 -1.31 -29.61 -39.34
C ALA A 107 -2.58 -28.74 -39.20
N VAL A 108 -3.56 -28.99 -40.07
CA VAL A 108 -4.77 -28.15 -40.19
C VAL A 108 -5.59 -28.11 -38.89
N GLU A 109 -5.77 -29.25 -38.23
CA GLU A 109 -6.50 -29.36 -36.95
C GLU A 109 -5.80 -28.55 -35.85
N SER A 110 -4.47 -28.66 -35.73
CA SER A 110 -3.68 -27.85 -34.80
C SER A 110 -3.80 -26.36 -35.08
N SER A 111 -3.74 -25.95 -36.35
CA SER A 111 -3.94 -24.54 -36.73
C SER A 111 -5.33 -24.03 -36.33
N GLN A 112 -6.38 -24.84 -36.42
CA GLN A 112 -7.73 -24.44 -36.01
C GLN A 112 -7.85 -24.32 -34.49
N LEU A 113 -7.31 -25.27 -33.75
CA LEU A 113 -7.28 -25.23 -32.28
C LEU A 113 -6.52 -24.00 -31.76
N ILE A 114 -5.37 -23.66 -32.35
CA ILE A 114 -4.62 -22.46 -32.00
C ILE A 114 -5.44 -21.20 -32.33
N GLU A 115 -6.20 -21.17 -33.42
CA GLU A 115 -7.03 -20.01 -33.75
C GLU A 115 -8.22 -19.80 -32.80
N ILE A 116 -8.84 -20.89 -32.34
CA ILE A 116 -9.87 -20.85 -31.29
C ILE A 116 -9.25 -20.34 -29.98
N LEU A 117 -8.08 -20.86 -29.59
CA LEU A 117 -7.35 -20.42 -28.41
C LEU A 117 -6.96 -18.93 -28.48
N SER A 118 -6.46 -18.45 -29.62
CA SER A 118 -6.13 -17.02 -29.81
C SER A 118 -7.37 -16.13 -29.69
N ARG A 119 -8.52 -16.56 -30.21
CA ARG A 119 -9.79 -15.83 -30.05
C ARG A 119 -10.26 -15.85 -28.59
N PHE A 120 -10.11 -16.98 -27.91
CA PHE A 120 -10.41 -17.12 -26.48
C PHE A 120 -9.61 -16.11 -25.66
N LEU A 121 -8.29 -16.13 -25.80
CA LEU A 121 -7.39 -15.25 -25.06
C LEU A 121 -7.63 -13.78 -25.40
N ARG A 122 -7.91 -13.45 -26.68
CA ARG A 122 -8.30 -12.10 -27.10
C ARG A 122 -9.56 -11.61 -26.39
N SER A 123 -10.59 -12.43 -26.29
CA SER A 123 -11.82 -12.03 -25.61
C SER A 123 -11.63 -11.89 -24.09
N SER A 124 -10.84 -12.77 -23.48
CA SER A 124 -10.64 -12.81 -22.03
C SER A 124 -9.69 -11.73 -21.51
N LEU A 125 -8.66 -11.34 -22.29
CA LEU A 125 -7.63 -10.39 -21.85
C LEU A 125 -7.88 -8.95 -22.32
N ASN A 126 -8.66 -8.76 -23.40
CA ASN A 126 -8.87 -7.43 -23.99
C ASN A 126 -10.03 -6.64 -23.34
N ASN A 127 -10.76 -7.23 -22.40
CA ASN A 127 -11.87 -6.60 -21.70
C ASN A 127 -11.48 -6.24 -20.26
N GLY A 128 -10.71 -5.16 -20.08
CA GLY A 128 -10.59 -4.46 -18.79
C GLY A 128 -11.93 -3.88 -18.25
N HIS A 129 -13.06 -4.33 -18.78
CA HIS A 129 -14.41 -4.04 -18.34
C HIS A 129 -15.06 -5.37 -17.95
N TYR A 130 -15.40 -5.50 -16.66
CA TYR A 130 -16.13 -6.61 -16.07
C TYR A 130 -17.57 -6.78 -16.60
N GLU A 131 -17.99 -5.99 -17.59
CA GLU A 131 -19.33 -6.02 -18.18
C GLU A 131 -19.25 -6.44 -19.65
N THR A 132 -19.66 -7.68 -19.93
CA THR A 132 -19.90 -8.21 -21.27
C THR A 132 -21.37 -8.59 -21.41
N SER A 133 -21.89 -8.62 -22.64
CA SER A 133 -23.28 -9.04 -22.87
C SER A 133 -23.39 -10.57 -22.85
N LEU A 134 -24.50 -11.10 -22.32
CA LEU A 134 -24.80 -12.54 -22.33
C LEU A 134 -24.74 -13.12 -23.75
N ALA A 135 -25.08 -12.34 -24.77
CA ALA A 135 -24.98 -12.75 -26.17
C ALA A 135 -23.53 -13.03 -26.60
N LYS A 136 -22.56 -12.20 -26.17
CA LYS A 136 -21.13 -12.42 -26.45
C LYS A 136 -20.60 -13.66 -25.74
N GLU A 137 -21.02 -13.91 -24.49
CA GLU A 137 -20.65 -15.13 -23.77
C GLU A 137 -21.23 -16.39 -24.43
N MET A 138 -22.49 -16.33 -24.89
CA MET A 138 -23.12 -17.44 -25.60
C MET A 138 -22.47 -17.74 -26.95
N GLU A 139 -22.04 -16.71 -27.68
CA GLU A 139 -21.26 -16.87 -28.92
C GLU A 139 -19.90 -17.53 -28.63
N PHE A 140 -19.29 -17.16 -27.52
CA PHE A 140 -18.01 -17.70 -27.07
C PHE A 140 -18.09 -19.19 -26.70
N VAL A 141 -19.09 -19.59 -25.91
CA VAL A 141 -19.34 -21.01 -25.57
C VAL A 141 -19.58 -21.84 -26.83
N ARG A 142 -20.31 -21.29 -27.82
CA ARG A 142 -20.53 -21.96 -29.11
C ARG A 142 -19.29 -22.11 -29.98
N SER A 143 -18.26 -21.30 -29.77
CA SER A 143 -16.99 -21.44 -30.50
C SER A 143 -16.09 -22.55 -29.94
N TYR A 144 -16.43 -23.09 -28.77
CA TYR A 144 -15.69 -24.12 -28.04
C TYR A 144 -16.29 -25.53 -28.18
N LEU A 145 -17.56 -25.63 -28.61
CA LEU A 145 -18.29 -26.86 -28.90
C LEU A 145 -18.34 -27.12 -30.40
#